data_AF-A0A6B0UKK5-F1
#
_entry.id   AF-A0A6B0UKK5-F1
#
_cell.length_a   1.000
_cell.length_b   1.000
_cell.length_c   1.000
_cell.angle_alpha   90.00
_cell.angle_beta   90.00
_cell.angle_gamma   90.00
#
_symmetry.space_group_name_H-M   'P 1'
#
loop_
_entity.id
_entity.type
_entity.pdbx_description
1 polymer ?
#
loop_
_entity_poly.entity_id
_entity_poly.type
_entity_poly.pdbx_seq_one_letter_code
_entity_poly.pdbx_strand_id
1 'polypeptide(L)'
;MYHCSICSNVSTTLSASLKHANLHKHVDNFHVKCPFQNCSKTFSKIGTVYSHLCRDHREVRRAEQKICITVNIQSCDLVCSVDTCIQRCNYYKSLVAHLKSHIGKGIEVGGN
;
A
#
# COMPACT_ATOMS: atom_id res chain seq x y z
N MET A 1 12.66 14.15 -9.42
CA MET A 1 11.52 14.78 -10.14
C MET A 1 10.64 13.66 -10.71
N TYR A 2 9.32 13.85 -10.74
CA TYR A 2 8.35 12.83 -11.16
C TYR A 2 7.78 13.20 -12.54
N HIS A 3 8.01 12.35 -13.53
CA HIS A 3 7.56 12.57 -14.91
C HIS A 3 6.25 11.85 -15.16
N CYS A 4 5.29 12.52 -15.79
CA CYS A 4 4.08 11.86 -16.26
C CYS A 4 4.40 11.02 -17.50
N SER A 5 3.92 9.77 -17.54
CA SER A 5 4.10 8.89 -18.71
C SER A 5 3.11 9.17 -19.85
N ILE A 6 2.09 10.00 -19.60
CA ILE A 6 1.00 10.30 -20.55
C ILE A 6 1.18 11.68 -21.18
N CYS A 7 1.85 12.61 -20.49
CA CYS A 7 2.09 13.96 -21.00
C CYS A 7 3.42 14.51 -20.49
N SER A 8 3.87 15.63 -21.04
CA SER A 8 5.16 16.26 -20.71
C SER A 8 5.18 17.00 -19.36
N ASN A 9 4.20 16.78 -18.48
CA ASN A 9 4.16 17.44 -17.18
C ASN A 9 5.16 16.80 -16.20
N VAL A 10 5.85 17.65 -15.44
CA VAL A 10 6.84 17.25 -14.45
C VAL A 10 6.44 17.80 -13.09
N SER A 11 6.41 16.94 -12.09
CA SER A 11 6.08 17.31 -10.71
C SER A 11 7.31 17.18 -9.82
N THR A 12 7.46 18.11 -8.88
CA THR A 12 8.53 18.07 -7.88
C THR A 12 8.20 17.14 -6.71
N THR A 13 6.91 16.89 -6.45
CA THR A 13 6.43 16.03 -5.37
C THR A 13 5.59 14.86 -5.89
N LEU A 14 5.59 13.77 -5.12
CA LEU A 14 4.83 12.56 -5.41
C LEU A 14 3.31 12.84 -5.37
N SER A 15 2.85 13.59 -4.36
CA SER A 15 1.47 14.06 -4.25
C SER A 15 0.98 14.77 -5.51
N ALA A 16 1.78 15.71 -6.02
CA ALA A 16 1.43 16.46 -7.22
C ALA A 16 1.40 15.56 -8.46
N SER A 17 2.37 14.66 -8.59
CA SER A 17 2.42 13.69 -9.70
C SER A 17 1.18 12.78 -9.73
N LEU A 18 0.74 12.28 -8.58
CA LEU A 18 -0.44 11.40 -8.49
C LEU A 18 -1.75 12.16 -8.70
N LYS A 19 -1.86 13.38 -8.16
CA LYS A 19 -3.01 14.26 -8.45
C LYS A 19 -3.10 14.59 -9.93
N HIS A 20 -1.96 14.87 -10.56
CA HIS A 20 -1.87 15.10 -11.99
C HIS A 20 -2.26 13.84 -12.78
N ALA A 21 -1.73 12.67 -12.40
CA ALA A 21 -2.10 11.40 -13.03
C ALA A 21 -3.62 11.13 -12.97
N ASN A 22 -4.29 11.55 -11.88
CA ASN A 22 -5.74 11.44 -11.77
C ASN A 22 -6.52 12.26 -12.83
N LEU A 23 -5.91 13.28 -13.45
CA LEU A 23 -6.53 14.01 -14.56
C LEU A 23 -6.66 13.12 -15.81
N HIS A 24 -5.77 12.14 -15.96
CA HIS A 24 -5.78 11.18 -17.06
C HIS A 24 -6.66 9.95 -16.80
N LYS A 25 -7.47 9.94 -15.72
CA LYS A 25 -8.29 8.77 -15.34
C LYS A 25 -9.32 8.34 -16.40
N HIS A 26 -9.64 9.21 -17.35
CA HIS A 26 -10.57 8.97 -18.46
C HIS A 26 -9.86 8.63 -19.77
N VAL A 27 -8.52 8.57 -19.78
CA VAL A 27 -7.75 8.16 -20.95
C VAL A 27 -7.86 6.65 -21.10
N ASP A 28 -8.06 6.19 -22.34
CA ASP A 28 -8.08 4.77 -22.66
C ASP A 28 -6.73 4.14 -22.29
N ASN A 29 -6.75 2.95 -21.66
CA ASN A 29 -5.55 2.30 -21.12
C ASN A 29 -4.81 3.08 -20.02
N PHE A 30 -5.48 3.94 -19.26
CA PHE A 30 -4.85 4.62 -18.12
C PHE A 30 -4.21 3.65 -17.12
N HIS A 31 -2.90 3.79 -16.94
CA HIS A 31 -2.14 3.07 -15.93
C HIS A 31 -1.10 3.98 -15.26
N VAL A 32 -0.94 3.79 -13.96
CA VAL A 32 0.04 4.50 -13.14
C VAL A 32 1.05 3.52 -12.62
N LYS A 33 2.31 3.72 -13.03
CA LYS A 33 3.44 2.96 -12.52
C LYS A 33 3.91 3.56 -11.19
N CYS A 34 4.35 2.71 -10.27
CA CYS A 34 5.04 3.16 -9.08
C CYS A 34 6.32 3.92 -9.49
N PRO A 35 6.57 5.13 -8.98
CA PRO A 35 7.74 5.93 -9.38
C PRO A 35 9.04 5.50 -8.68
N PHE A 36 8.99 4.50 -7.80
CA PHE A 36 10.16 3.97 -7.10
C PHE A 36 10.91 2.97 -7.97
N GLN A 37 12.23 3.14 -8.09
CA GLN A 37 13.08 2.32 -8.96
C GLN A 37 13.04 0.83 -8.59
N ASN A 38 12.89 0.52 -7.30
CA ASN A 38 12.78 -0.85 -6.80
C ASN A 38 11.33 -1.38 -6.76
N CYS A 39 10.41 -0.76 -7.49
CA CYS A 39 9.00 -1.17 -7.52
C CYS A 39 8.43 -1.09 -8.95
N SER A 40 8.19 -2.26 -9.54
CA SER A 40 7.63 -2.37 -10.91
C SER A 40 6.10 -2.49 -10.93
N LYS A 41 5.43 -2.22 -9.80
CA LYS A 41 3.97 -2.34 -9.72
C LYS A 41 3.28 -1.24 -10.54
N THR A 42 2.22 -1.64 -11.24
CA THR A 42 1.42 -0.78 -12.10
C THR A 42 -0.05 -0.94 -11.74
N PHE A 43 -0.82 0.15 -11.79
CA PHE A 43 -2.19 0.18 -11.29
C PHE A 43 -3.10 0.96 -12.25
N SER A 44 -4.33 0.47 -12.44
CA SER A 44 -5.35 1.14 -13.25
C SER A 44 -6.19 2.15 -12.45
N LYS A 45 -6.01 2.24 -11.13
CA LYS A 45 -6.78 3.12 -10.24
C LYS A 45 -5.86 3.91 -9.32
N ILE A 46 -6.09 5.21 -9.16
CA ILE A 46 -5.28 6.06 -8.28
C ILE A 46 -5.37 5.64 -6.81
N GLY A 47 -6.57 5.24 -6.34
CA GLY A 47 -6.76 4.78 -4.96
C GLY A 47 -5.91 3.56 -4.60
N THR A 48 -5.67 2.64 -5.54
CA THR A 48 -4.79 1.48 -5.30
C THR A 48 -3.32 1.85 -5.33
N VAL A 49 -2.92 2.86 -6.10
CA VAL A 49 -1.56 3.43 -6.04
C VAL A 49 -1.29 4.01 -4.66
N TYR A 50 -2.18 4.86 -4.14
CA TYR A 50 -2.04 5.42 -2.80
C TYR A 50 -1.99 4.33 -1.71
N SER A 51 -2.81 3.29 -1.87
CA SER A 51 -2.80 2.15 -0.97
C SER A 51 -1.47 1.42 -0.96
N HIS A 52 -0.91 1.18 -2.15
CA HIS A 52 0.39 0.56 -2.32
C HIS A 52 1.51 1.44 -1.73
N LEU A 53 1.55 2.73 -2.04
CA LEU A 53 2.56 3.65 -1.53
C LEU A 53 2.56 3.72 -0.01
N CYS A 54 1.38 3.75 0.62
CA CYS A 54 1.30 3.80 2.07
C CYS A 54 1.77 2.50 2.75
N ARG A 55 1.66 1.35 2.07
CA ARG A 55 1.97 0.02 2.62
C ARG A 55 3.39 -0.43 2.33
N ASP A 56 3.82 -0.31 1.07
CA ASP A 56 5.10 -0.83 0.58
C ASP A 56 6.22 0.23 0.64
N HIS A 57 5.88 1.53 0.68
CA HIS A 57 6.85 2.62 0.69
C HIS A 57 6.77 3.43 2.00
N ARG A 58 7.42 2.94 3.05
CA ARG A 58 7.40 3.55 4.41
C ARG A 58 7.86 5.01 4.43
N GLU A 59 8.77 5.39 3.53
CA GLU A 59 9.21 6.77 3.34
C GLU A 59 8.07 7.70 2.90
N VAL A 60 7.20 7.25 2.00
CA VAL A 60 6.04 8.00 1.52
C VAL A 60 5.02 8.15 2.63
N ARG A 61 4.78 7.08 3.40
CA ARG A 61 3.88 7.14 4.56
C ARG A 61 4.31 8.22 5.57
N ARG A 62 5.62 8.43 5.75
CA ARG A 62 6.16 9.46 6.66
C ARG A 62 6.13 10.86 6.06
N ALA A 63 6.59 11.02 4.82
CA ALA A 63 6.70 12.31 4.15
C ALA A 63 5.32 12.88 3.72
N GLU A 64 4.39 12.00 3.34
CA GLU A 64 3.13 12.36 2.70
C GLU A 64 1.93 11.78 3.46
N GLN A 65 1.88 11.94 4.80
CA GLN A 65 0.79 11.43 5.66
C GLN A 65 -0.62 11.77 5.13
N LYS A 66 -0.80 12.95 4.54
CA LYS A 66 -2.08 13.40 3.95
C LYS A 66 -2.59 12.48 2.82
N ILE A 67 -1.68 11.85 2.08
CA ILE A 67 -2.01 10.88 1.03
C ILE A 67 -2.66 9.63 1.65
N CYS A 68 -2.05 9.08 2.70
CA CYS A 68 -2.52 7.85 3.36
C CYS A 68 -3.91 8.01 4.01
N ILE A 69 -4.22 9.20 4.52
CA ILE A 69 -5.52 9.51 5.15
C ILE A 69 -6.66 9.49 4.12
N THR A 70 -6.40 9.96 2.90
CA THR A 70 -7.42 10.05 1.82
C THR A 70 -7.94 8.68 1.38
N VAL A 71 -7.17 7.62 1.59
CA VAL A 71 -7.57 6.23 1.28
C VAL A 71 -8.12 5.47 2.48
N ASN A 72 -8.37 6.14 3.62
CA ASN A 72 -8.79 5.54 4.90
C ASN A 72 -7.90 4.33 5.29
N ILE A 73 -6.61 4.42 5.00
CA ILE A 73 -5.63 3.40 5.40
C ILE A 73 -5.00 3.92 6.67
N GLN A 74 -5.72 3.73 7.77
CA GLN A 74 -5.16 3.89 9.10
C GLN A 74 -4.17 2.74 9.30
N SER A 75 -2.90 2.99 9.00
CA SER A 75 -1.85 2.02 9.31
C SER A 75 -1.61 2.07 10.81
N CYS A 76 -2.26 1.15 11.51
CA CYS A 76 -2.04 0.89 12.92
C CYS A 76 -0.87 -0.10 13.07
N ASP A 77 -0.03 0.13 14.08
CA ASP A 77 0.97 -0.84 14.54
C ASP A 77 0.21 -1.92 15.32
N LEU A 78 -0.35 -2.88 14.60
CA LEU A 78 -1.18 -3.92 15.19
C LEU A 78 -0.28 -5.08 15.61
N VAL A 79 -0.07 -5.20 16.92
CA VAL A 79 0.71 -6.30 17.49
C VAL A 79 -0.18 -7.53 17.63
N CYS A 80 0.35 -8.70 17.31
CA CYS A 80 -0.33 -9.95 17.65
C CYS A 80 -0.41 -10.09 19.18
N SER A 81 -1.59 -10.42 19.70
CA SER A 81 -1.82 -10.60 21.15
C SER A 81 -1.61 -12.05 21.62
N VAL A 82 -1.13 -12.95 20.77
CA VAL A 82 -0.78 -14.32 21.16
C VAL A 82 0.55 -14.27 21.93
N ASP A 83 0.57 -14.84 23.13
CA ASP A 83 1.66 -14.74 24.11
C ASP A 83 3.04 -15.15 23.54
N THR A 84 3.06 -16.11 22.62
CA THR A 84 4.27 -16.62 21.95
C THR A 84 4.60 -15.94 20.62
N CYS A 85 3.84 -14.92 20.19
CA CYS A 85 3.98 -14.32 18.87
C CYS A 85 4.32 -12.83 18.90
N ILE A 86 5.51 -12.48 18.38
CA ILE A 86 6.04 -11.11 18.34
C ILE A 86 5.76 -10.42 16.99
N GLN A 87 4.89 -10.99 16.15
CA GLN A 87 4.60 -10.45 14.83
C GLN A 87 3.86 -9.11 14.92
N ARG A 88 4.36 -8.12 14.19
CA ARG A 88 3.73 -6.80 14.02
C ARG A 88 3.12 -6.71 12.63
N CYS A 89 1.85 -6.35 12.59
CA CYS A 89 1.06 -6.22 11.38
C CYS A 89 0.73 -4.75 11.12
N ASN A 90 0.83 -4.33 9.86
CA ASN A 90 0.74 -2.91 9.49
C ASN A 90 -0.69 -2.49 9.07
N TYR A 91 -1.64 -3.43 9.05
CA TYR A 91 -3.07 -3.21 8.74
C TYR A 91 -3.93 -4.45 9.09
N TYR A 92 -5.24 -4.22 9.28
CA TYR A 92 -6.23 -5.21 9.75
C TYR A 92 -6.20 -6.56 9.01
N LYS A 93 -6.27 -6.56 7.67
CA LYS A 93 -6.28 -7.82 6.89
C LYS A 93 -5.00 -8.64 7.08
N SER A 94 -3.86 -7.99 7.27
CA SER A 94 -2.59 -8.68 7.59
C SER A 94 -2.63 -9.31 8.97
N LEU A 95 -3.16 -8.59 9.96
CA LEU A 95 -3.34 -9.12 11.32
C LEU A 95 -4.32 -10.30 11.31
N VAL A 96 -5.46 -10.18 10.63
CA VAL A 96 -6.45 -11.27 10.54
C VAL A 96 -5.87 -12.50 9.83
N ALA A 97 -5.14 -12.32 8.73
CA ALA A 97 -4.47 -13.43 8.05
C ALA A 97 -3.40 -14.08 8.96
N HIS A 98 -2.65 -13.26 9.69
CA HIS A 98 -1.68 -13.73 10.67
C HIS A 98 -2.33 -14.51 11.82
N LEU A 99 -3.41 -13.99 12.41
CA LEU A 99 -4.17 -14.66 13.46
C LEU A 99 -4.78 -15.98 12.97
N LYS A 100 -5.29 -16.01 11.73
CA LYS A 100 -5.75 -17.27 11.10
C LYS A 100 -4.64 -18.31 10.97
N SER A 101 -3.38 -17.89 10.79
CA SER A 101 -2.26 -18.84 10.77
C SER A 101 -2.01 -19.50 12.12
N HIS A 102 -2.31 -18.84 13.25
CA HIS A 102 -2.22 -19.48 14.58
C HIS A 102 -3.28 -20.55 14.75
N ILE A 103 -4.50 -20.28 14.28
CA ILE A 103 -5.60 -21.24 14.31
C ILE A 103 -5.28 -22.44 13.41
N GLY A 104 -4.76 -22.20 12.19
CA GLY A 104 -4.40 -23.28 11.26
C GLY A 104 -3.27 -24.19 11.77
N LYS A 105 -2.28 -23.64 12.47
CA LYS A 105 -1.18 -24.42 13.09
C LYS A 105 -1.59 -25.10 14.40
N GLY A 106 -2.57 -24.54 15.13
CA GLY A 106 -3.15 -25.18 16.31
C GLY A 106 -4.07 -26.37 15.99
N ILE A 107 -4.44 -26.57 14.72
CA ILE A 107 -5.23 -27.73 14.23
C ILE A 107 -4.31 -28.88 13.78
N GLU A 108 -3.06 -28.94 14.27
CA GLU A 108 -2.31 -30.20 14.30
C GLU A 108 -2.79 -31.04 15.50
N VAL A 109 -4.10 -31.31 15.55
CA VAL A 109 -4.67 -32.28 16.49
C VAL A 109 -4.20 -33.65 16.02
N GLY A 110 -3.42 -34.30 16.89
CA GLY A 110 -2.78 -35.58 16.65
C GLY A 110 -3.68 -36.59 15.95
N GLY A 111 -3.26 -36.98 14.74
CA GLY A 111 -3.66 -38.26 14.17
C GLY A 111 -2.86 -39.34 14.89
N ASN A 112 -3.55 -40.09 15.75
CA ASN A 112 -3.14 -41.44 16.15
C ASN A 112 -2.93 -42.33 14.93
#